data_AF-A0A1H1GBP8-F1
#
_entry.id   AF-A0A1H1GBP8-F1
#
_cell.length_a   1.000
_cell.length_b   1.000
_cell.length_c   1.000
_cell.angle_alpha   90.00
_cell.angle_beta   90.00
_cell.angle_gamma   90.00
#
_symmetry.space_group_name_H-M   'P 1'
#
loop_
_entity.id
_entity.type
_entity.pdbx_description
1 polymer ?
#
loop_
_entity_poly.entity_id
_entity_poly.type
_entity_poly.pdbx_seq_one_letter_code
_entity_poly.pdbx_strand_id
1 'polypeptide(L)'
;MKNTIKFASVVVSCLCAFEATATMPVNPNRPYTETTCQYAKERLKEAVVGSPLLNSKEQRQTVQDAIRQVERACLEEAGRTDTTPETQRK
;
A
#
# COMPACT_ATOMS: atom_id res chain seq x y z
N MET A 1 46.26 -33.64 -42.99
CA MET A 1 45.66 -34.28 -41.80
C MET A 1 46.04 -33.50 -40.55
N LYS A 2 45.09 -32.79 -39.93
CA LYS A 2 45.01 -32.41 -38.51
C LYS A 2 43.76 -31.56 -38.29
N ASN A 3 42.70 -32.23 -37.82
CA ASN A 3 41.50 -31.63 -37.24
C ASN A 3 41.88 -30.78 -36.03
N THR A 4 41.19 -29.66 -35.81
CA THR A 4 40.58 -29.42 -34.49
C THR A 4 39.43 -28.42 -34.61
N ILE A 5 38.21 -28.93 -34.54
CA ILE A 5 36.99 -28.15 -34.37
C ILE A 5 36.96 -27.71 -32.90
N LYS A 6 36.93 -26.39 -32.63
CA LYS A 6 36.69 -25.86 -31.29
C LYS A 6 35.24 -25.39 -31.20
N PHE A 7 34.39 -26.25 -30.65
CA PHE A 7 33.07 -25.85 -30.12
C PHE A 7 33.30 -25.06 -28.83
N ALA A 8 33.24 -23.73 -28.91
CA ALA A 8 33.27 -22.87 -27.74
C ALA A 8 31.84 -22.55 -27.30
N SER A 9 31.37 -23.37 -26.37
CA SER A 9 30.50 -23.05 -25.23
C SER A 9 29.39 -22.00 -25.41
N VAL A 10 28.17 -22.51 -25.52
CA VAL A 10 26.90 -21.83 -25.23
C VAL A 10 26.92 -21.36 -23.77
N VAL A 11 26.80 -20.05 -23.54
CA VAL A 11 26.39 -19.50 -22.24
C VAL A 11 25.16 -18.62 -22.49
N VAL A 12 23.99 -19.27 -22.46
CA VAL A 12 22.69 -18.61 -22.36
C VAL A 12 22.60 -18.04 -20.94
N SER A 13 23.02 -16.80 -20.76
CA SER A 13 22.78 -16.04 -19.53
C SER A 13 21.35 -15.49 -19.54
N CYS A 14 20.38 -16.37 -19.28
CA CYS A 14 19.03 -15.97 -18.92
C CYS A 14 19.02 -15.56 -17.43
N LEU A 15 19.47 -14.34 -17.15
CA LEU A 15 19.36 -13.71 -15.82
C LEU A 15 18.12 -12.82 -15.79
N CYS A 16 16.94 -13.45 -15.79
CA CYS A 16 15.70 -12.83 -15.34
C CYS A 16 15.26 -13.50 -14.03
N ALA A 17 16.15 -13.55 -13.04
CA ALA A 17 15.73 -13.79 -11.65
C ALA A 17 15.17 -12.47 -11.10
N PHE A 18 14.02 -12.06 -11.63
CA PHE A 18 13.15 -11.12 -10.92
C PHE A 18 12.53 -11.96 -9.80
N GLU A 19 13.21 -12.01 -8.66
CA GLU A 19 12.62 -12.54 -7.43
C GLU A 19 11.46 -11.62 -7.07
N ALA A 20 10.31 -11.85 -7.71
CA ALA A 20 9.03 -11.37 -7.26
C ALA A 20 8.79 -12.08 -5.93
N THR A 21 9.26 -11.48 -4.84
CA THR A 21 8.76 -11.79 -3.51
C THR A 21 7.26 -11.62 -3.62
N ALA A 22 6.52 -12.72 -3.64
CA ALA A 22 5.07 -12.73 -3.71
C ALA A 22 4.52 -12.16 -2.40
N THR A 23 4.60 -10.84 -2.26
CA THR A 23 3.93 -10.11 -1.20
C THR A 23 2.45 -10.15 -1.56
N MET A 24 1.66 -10.76 -0.68
CA MET A 24 0.21 -10.78 -0.83
C MET A 24 -0.29 -9.34 -1.05
N PRO A 25 -1.12 -9.08 -2.08
CA PRO A 25 -1.61 -7.75 -2.35
C PRO A 25 -2.35 -7.23 -1.13
N VAL A 26 -2.09 -5.97 -0.78
CA VAL A 26 -2.68 -5.36 0.40
C VAL A 26 -4.19 -5.24 0.19
N ASN A 27 -4.99 -5.68 1.16
CA ASN A 27 -6.45 -5.61 1.07
C ASN A 27 -6.94 -4.18 1.35
N PRO A 28 -7.46 -3.43 0.35
CA PRO A 28 -7.92 -2.06 0.55
C PRO A 28 -9.26 -2.00 1.30
N ASN A 29 -10.00 -3.11 1.41
CA ASN A 29 -11.26 -3.20 2.14
C ASN A 29 -11.13 -3.72 3.58
N ARG A 30 -9.91 -3.85 4.14
CA ARG A 30 -9.78 -4.28 5.54
C ARG A 30 -10.42 -3.25 6.50
N PRO A 31 -11.00 -3.71 7.63
CA PRO A 31 -11.58 -2.82 8.64
C PRO A 31 -10.60 -1.79 9.22
N TYR A 32 -11.14 -0.67 9.67
CA TYR A 32 -10.36 0.34 10.39
C TYR A 32 -10.23 -0.08 11.85
N THR A 33 -9.03 -0.44 12.28
CA THR A 33 -8.72 -0.88 13.66
C THR A 33 -8.36 0.28 14.57
N GLU A 34 -7.93 1.40 13.99
CA GLU A 34 -7.57 2.61 14.71
C GLU A 34 -8.37 3.80 14.17
N THR A 35 -8.69 4.74 15.06
CA THR A 35 -9.47 5.95 14.74
C THR A 35 -8.59 7.19 14.57
N THR A 36 -7.27 7.01 14.43
CA THR A 36 -6.36 8.14 14.22
C THR A 36 -6.40 8.62 12.77
N CYS A 37 -6.26 9.93 12.58
CA CYS A 37 -6.12 10.58 11.29
C CYS A 37 -4.98 9.98 10.47
N GLN A 38 -3.84 9.71 11.13
CA GLN A 38 -2.68 9.14 10.46
C GLN A 38 -2.95 7.72 9.94
N TYR A 39 -3.58 6.86 10.74
CA TYR A 39 -3.97 5.52 10.29
C TYR A 39 -4.94 5.61 9.10
N ALA A 40 -5.97 6.46 9.19
CA ALA A 40 -6.92 6.65 8.09
C ALA A 40 -6.25 7.11 6.79
N LYS A 41 -5.24 7.99 6.87
CA LYS A 41 -4.47 8.44 5.70
C LYS A 41 -3.67 7.30 5.06
N GLU A 42 -3.04 6.44 5.86
CA GLU A 42 -2.35 5.26 5.32
C GLU A 42 -3.35 4.31 4.63
N ARG A 43 -4.55 4.14 5.19
CA ARG A 43 -5.62 3.36 4.55
C ARG A 43 -6.04 3.94 3.20
N LEU A 44 -6.14 5.27 3.08
CA LEU A 44 -6.44 5.93 1.82
C LEU A 44 -5.35 5.68 0.76
N LYS A 45 -4.06 5.75 1.14
CA LYS A 45 -2.97 5.48 0.20
C LYS A 45 -3.08 4.07 -0.39
N GLU A 46 -3.37 3.09 0.45
CA GLU A 46 -3.54 1.71 -0.01
C GLU A 46 -4.81 1.53 -0.86
N ALA A 47 -5.91 2.21 -0.50
CA ALA A 47 -7.11 2.23 -1.32
C ALA A 47 -6.85 2.80 -2.72
N VAL A 48 -6.02 3.85 -2.84
CA VAL A 48 -5.64 4.46 -4.13
C VAL A 48 -4.74 3.53 -4.96
N VAL A 49 -3.81 2.81 -4.33
CA VAL A 49 -3.01 1.77 -5.01
C VAL A 49 -3.92 0.68 -5.57
N GLY A 50 -4.94 0.29 -4.80
CA GLY A 50 -6.00 -0.60 -5.25
C GLY A 50 -5.68 -2.07 -5.17
N SER A 51 -6.61 -2.88 -5.69
CA SER A 51 -6.50 -4.33 -5.69
C SER A 51 -6.88 -4.91 -7.05
N PRO A 52 -6.11 -5.89 -7.56
CA PRO A 52 -6.46 -6.61 -8.78
C PRO A 52 -7.73 -7.46 -8.64
N LEU A 53 -8.23 -7.64 -7.42
CA LEU A 53 -9.46 -8.38 -7.12
C LEU A 53 -10.73 -7.52 -7.21
N LEU A 54 -10.59 -6.19 -7.24
CA LEU A 54 -11.72 -5.27 -7.32
C LEU A 54 -11.93 -4.83 -8.76
N ASN A 55 -13.18 -4.76 -9.19
CA ASN A 55 -13.50 -4.09 -10.45
C ASN A 55 -13.42 -2.56 -10.28
N SER A 56 -13.40 -1.82 -11.39
CA SER A 56 -13.23 -0.35 -11.37
C SER A 56 -14.29 0.40 -10.55
N LYS A 57 -15.53 -0.13 -10.48
CA LYS A 57 -16.60 0.48 -9.69
C LYS A 57 -16.36 0.28 -8.20
N GLU A 58 -16.02 -0.94 -7.79
CA GLU A 58 -15.70 -1.28 -6.40
C GLU A 58 -14.47 -0.51 -5.92
N GLN A 59 -13.42 -0.47 -6.74
CA GLN A 59 -12.19 0.29 -6.49
C GLN A 59 -12.50 1.78 -6.22
N ARG A 60 -13.36 2.39 -7.04
CA ARG A 60 -13.79 3.79 -6.84
C ARG A 60 -14.58 3.97 -5.55
N GLN A 61 -15.47 3.04 -5.21
CA GLN A 61 -16.23 3.08 -3.95
C GLN A 61 -15.29 2.96 -2.74
N THR A 62 -14.35 2.02 -2.76
CA THR A 62 -13.35 1.84 -1.72
C THR A 62 -12.53 3.12 -1.48
N VAL A 63 -12.11 3.81 -2.54
CA VAL A 63 -11.40 5.09 -2.40
C VAL A 63 -12.31 6.17 -1.81
N GLN A 64 -13.57 6.27 -2.24
CA GLN A 64 -14.52 7.25 -1.69
C GLN A 64 -14.80 7.01 -0.21
N ASP A 65 -14.97 5.76 0.21
CA ASP A 65 -15.17 5.41 1.61
C ASP A 65 -13.92 5.71 2.44
N ALA A 66 -12.73 5.44 1.90
CA ALA A 66 -11.48 5.79 2.57
C ALA A 66 -11.30 7.30 2.76
N ILE A 67 -11.68 8.12 1.77
CA ILE A 67 -11.67 9.59 1.90
C ILE A 67 -12.59 10.03 3.03
N ARG A 68 -13.82 9.51 3.10
CA ARG A 68 -14.78 9.85 4.17
C ARG A 68 -14.23 9.50 5.55
N GLN A 69 -13.52 8.38 5.67
CA GLN A 69 -12.93 7.97 6.93
C GLN A 69 -11.77 8.87 7.35
N VAL A 70 -10.96 9.35 6.40
CA VAL A 70 -9.92 10.36 6.66
C VAL A 70 -10.57 11.65 7.16
N GLU A 71 -11.58 12.16 6.47
CA GLU A 71 -12.29 13.38 6.89
C GLU A 71 -12.83 13.26 8.31
N ARG A 72 -13.49 12.15 8.62
CA ARG A 72 -14.02 11.89 9.97
C ARG A 72 -12.93 11.81 11.02
N ALA A 73 -11.93 10.94 10.83
CA ALA A 73 -10.88 10.71 11.82
C ALA A 73 -10.06 11.98 12.08
N CYS A 74 -9.74 12.73 11.03
CA CYS A 74 -8.95 13.96 11.16
C CYS A 74 -9.74 15.11 11.80
N LEU A 75 -11.05 15.24 11.53
CA LEU A 75 -11.89 16.22 12.23
C LEU A 75 -12.07 15.87 13.71
N GLU A 76 -12.32 14.59 14.02
CA GLU A 76 -12.44 14.11 15.40
C GLU A 76 -11.14 14.31 16.18
N GLU A 77 -9.98 14.04 15.58
CA GLU A 77 -8.67 14.23 16.21
C GLU A 77 -8.35 15.72 16.43
N ALA A 78 -8.66 16.60 15.46
CA ALA A 78 -8.49 18.04 15.62
C ALA A 78 -9.35 18.59 16.77
N GLY A 79 -10.62 18.19 16.87
CA GLY A 79 -11.49 18.56 17.99
C GLY A 79 -11.02 18.01 19.34
N ARG A 80 -10.34 16.85 19.35
CA ARG A 80 -9.75 16.27 20.56
C ARG A 80 -8.54 17.09 21.03
N THR A 81 -7.70 17.58 20.12
CA THR A 81 -6.56 18.44 20.49
C THR A 81 -6.99 19.81 21.03
N ASP A 82 -8.16 20.30 20.60
CA ASP A 82 -8.73 21.59 21.03
C ASP A 82 -9.28 21.57 22.48
N THR A 83 -9.57 20.38 23.02
CA THR A 83 -10.10 20.22 24.38
C THR A 83 -9.00 19.94 25.43
N THR A 84 -7.73 20.16 25.10
CA THR A 84 -6.63 20.07 26.07
C THR A 84 -6.90 21.06 27.21
N PRO A 85 -7.18 20.61 28.46
CA PRO A 85 -7.32 21.55 29.57
C PRO A 85 -5.96 22.19 29.83
N GLU A 86 -5.93 23.52 29.83
CA GLU A 86 -4.76 24.38 30.04
C GLU A 86 -4.14 24.27 31.45
N THR A 87 -4.39 23.19 32.19
CA THR A 87 -4.06 23.05 33.61
C THR A 87 -2.85 22.13 33.84
N GLN A 88 -1.71 22.48 33.25
CA GLN A 88 -0.38 22.10 33.79
C GLN A 88 0.68 23.18 33.45
N ARG A 89 0.30 24.46 33.42
CA ARG A 89 1.26 25.57 33.44
C ARG A 89 1.23 26.25 34.80
N LYS A 90 2.25 25.87 35.60
CA LYS A 90 2.71 26.40 36.89
C LYS A 90 1.99 25.95 38.15
#